data_AF-W7KSC6-F1
#
_entry.id   AF-W7KSC6-F1
#
_cell.length_a   1.000
_cell.length_b   1.000
_cell.length_c   1.000
_cell.angle_alpha   90.00
_cell.angle_beta   90.00
_cell.angle_gamma   90.00
#
_symmetry.space_group_name_H-M   'P 1'
#
loop_
_entity.id
_entity.type
_entity.pdbx_description
1 polymer ?
#
loop_
_entity_poly.entity_id
_entity_poly.type
_entity_poly.pdbx_seq_one_letter_code
_entity_poly.pdbx_strand_id
1 'polypeptide(L)'
;MGHDIYGWNKAREEIAYARFSMGNHNAILLYGLLEAYPFYAGVSGSGKSSIFSLQQFEKALNEYKKLFNTSASLKESDCTSWDQKQILNFIQKCLATAQKEKSVEVYFG
;
A
#
# COMPACT_ATOMS: atom_id res chain seq x y z
N MET A 1 -0.72 8.35 -17.69
CA MET A 1 0.18 7.35 -17.09
C MET A 1 0.21 7.57 -15.59
N GLY A 2 0.42 6.52 -14.81
CA GLY A 2 0.37 6.55 -13.35
C GLY A 2 0.79 5.22 -12.76
N HIS A 3 0.70 5.14 -11.44
CA HIS A 3 0.97 3.93 -10.67
C HIS A 3 -0.36 3.35 -10.22
N ASP A 4 -0.64 2.13 -10.66
CA ASP A 4 -1.85 1.39 -10.28
C ASP A 4 -1.43 0.18 -9.44
N ILE A 5 -1.67 0.23 -8.13
CA ILE A 5 -1.22 -0.79 -7.18
C ILE A 5 -2.44 -1.54 -6.64
N TYR A 6 -2.44 -2.86 -6.81
CA TYR A 6 -3.56 -3.73 -6.47
C TYR A 6 -3.15 -4.76 -5.43
N GLY A 7 -3.99 -4.98 -4.43
CA GLY A 7 -3.87 -6.07 -3.47
C GLY A 7 -4.89 -7.16 -3.77
N TRP A 8 -4.44 -8.41 -3.80
CA TRP A 8 -5.23 -9.60 -4.12
C TRP A 8 -5.14 -10.62 -2.98
N ASN A 9 -6.28 -11.21 -2.63
CA ASN A 9 -6.33 -12.33 -1.70
C ASN A 9 -5.99 -13.67 -2.38
N LYS A 10 -5.98 -14.78 -1.62
CA LYS A 10 -5.70 -16.12 -2.17
C LYS A 10 -6.77 -16.62 -3.15
N ALA A 11 -7.99 -16.09 -3.06
CA ALA A 11 -9.08 -16.38 -3.99
C ALA A 11 -9.00 -15.57 -5.30
N ARG A 12 -7.96 -14.73 -5.47
CA ARG A 12 -7.78 -13.83 -6.62
C ARG A 12 -8.88 -12.77 -6.71
N GLU A 13 -9.40 -12.34 -5.57
CA GLU A 13 -10.29 -11.20 -5.45
C GLU A 13 -9.48 -9.94 -5.10
N GLU A 14 -9.82 -8.82 -5.74
CA GLU A 14 -9.24 -7.52 -5.40
C GLU A 14 -9.74 -7.08 -4.03
N ILE A 15 -8.81 -6.87 -3.10
CA ILE A 15 -9.12 -6.41 -1.74
C ILE A 15 -8.71 -4.96 -1.51
N ALA A 16 -7.78 -4.43 -2.29
CA ALA A 16 -7.20 -3.10 -2.08
C ALA A 16 -6.71 -2.53 -3.41
N TYR A 17 -6.86 -1.22 -3.56
CA TYR A 17 -6.41 -0.51 -4.74
C TYR A 17 -5.94 0.89 -4.38
N ALA A 18 -4.83 1.30 -4.97
CA ALA A 18 -4.29 2.65 -4.86
C ALA A 18 -3.81 3.13 -6.24
N ARG A 19 -4.24 4.33 -6.63
CA ARG A 19 -3.85 4.95 -7.89
C ARG A 19 -3.18 6.30 -7.67
N PHE A 20 -2.04 6.48 -8.33
CA PHE A 20 -1.31 7.74 -8.31
C PHE A 20 -1.02 8.21 -9.74
N SER A 21 -1.07 9.51 -9.98
CA SER A 21 -0.64 10.07 -11.27
C SER A 21 0.88 9.99 -11.42
N MET A 22 1.38 10.01 -12.66
CA MET A 22 2.82 9.90 -12.98
C MET A 22 3.75 10.84 -12.20
N GLY A 23 3.29 12.05 -11.84
CA GLY A 23 4.10 13.03 -11.09
C GLY A 23 3.87 13.00 -9.57
N ASN A 24 3.05 12.06 -9.08
CA ASN A 24 2.65 12.04 -7.68
C ASN A 24 3.69 11.31 -6.83
N HIS A 25 4.46 12.10 -6.09
CA HIS A 25 5.53 11.62 -5.21
C HIS A 25 5.00 10.72 -4.08
N ASN A 26 3.70 10.77 -3.75
CA ASN A 26 3.10 9.86 -2.77
C ASN A 26 3.09 8.40 -3.25
N ALA A 27 3.20 8.14 -4.56
CA ALA A 27 3.40 6.78 -5.07
C ALA A 27 4.66 6.15 -4.46
N ILE A 28 5.76 6.91 -4.45
CA ILE A 28 7.07 6.50 -3.92
C ILE A 28 6.97 6.15 -2.42
N LEU A 29 6.11 6.86 -1.67
CA LEU A 29 5.86 6.53 -0.26
C LEU A 29 5.25 5.14 -0.11
N LEU A 30 4.25 4.77 -0.93
CA LEU A 30 3.67 3.42 -0.84
C LEU A 30 4.69 2.33 -1.21
N TYR A 31 5.49 2.54 -2.26
CA TYR A 31 6.59 1.61 -2.58
C TYR A 31 7.58 1.50 -1.41
N GLY A 32 7.94 2.62 -0.77
CA GLY A 32 8.86 2.62 0.37
C GLY A 32 8.29 1.92 1.61
N LEU A 33 7.03 2.18 1.94
CA LEU A 33 6.33 1.55 3.06
C LEU A 33 6.24 0.02 2.91
N LEU A 34 6.07 -0.45 1.68
CA LEU A 34 6.07 -1.88 1.35
C LEU A 34 7.48 -2.45 1.11
N GLU A 35 8.54 -1.64 1.19
CA GLU A 35 9.91 -2.04 0.81
C GLU A 35 10.00 -2.60 -0.62
N ALA A 36 9.16 -2.07 -1.51
CA ALA A 36 8.89 -2.55 -2.87
C ALA A 36 9.53 -1.68 -3.96
N TYR A 37 10.58 -0.92 -3.66
CA TYR A 37 11.31 -0.10 -4.64
C TYR A 37 11.76 -0.84 -5.92
N PRO A 38 12.14 -2.13 -5.89
CA PRO A 38 12.45 -2.87 -7.12
C PRO A 38 11.28 -2.94 -8.13
N PHE A 39 10.06 -2.66 -7.70
CA PHE A 39 8.86 -2.65 -8.55
C PHE A 39 8.50 -1.26 -9.10
N TYR A 40 9.23 -0.22 -8.71
CA TYR A 40 9.07 1.14 -9.24
C TYR A 40 9.85 1.31 -10.55
N ALA A 41 9.16 1.62 -11.64
CA ALA A 41 9.74 1.75 -12.99
C ALA A 41 9.75 3.19 -13.52
N GLY A 42 9.74 4.18 -12.61
CA GLY A 42 9.77 5.61 -12.95
C GLY A 42 8.39 6.23 -13.03
N VAL A 43 7.65 6.02 -14.12
CA VAL A 43 6.33 6.66 -14.34
C VAL A 43 5.13 5.76 -14.03
N SER A 44 5.41 4.48 -13.85
CA SER A 44 4.48 3.39 -13.57
C SER A 44 5.16 2.33 -12.70
N GLY A 45 4.40 1.32 -12.29
CA GLY A 45 4.94 0.08 -11.76
C GLY A 45 5.60 -0.78 -12.84
N SER A 46 6.29 -1.82 -12.39
CA SER A 46 7.03 -2.76 -13.24
C SER A 46 6.16 -3.81 -13.95
N GLY A 47 4.84 -3.81 -13.72
CA GLY A 47 3.91 -4.83 -14.20
C GLY A 47 4.09 -6.20 -13.54
N LYS A 48 4.82 -6.25 -12.41
CA LYS A 48 5.09 -7.48 -11.64
C LYS A 48 4.32 -7.48 -10.33
N SER A 49 4.21 -8.66 -9.72
CA SER A 49 3.63 -8.83 -8.38
C SER A 49 4.64 -9.41 -7.39
N SER A 50 4.32 -9.29 -6.11
CA SER A 50 5.03 -9.94 -5.01
C SER A 50 4.05 -10.30 -3.89
N ILE A 51 4.36 -11.36 -3.14
CA ILE A 51 3.56 -11.79 -1.99
C ILE A 51 4.12 -11.13 -0.73
N PHE A 52 3.23 -10.52 0.05
CA PHE A 52 3.55 -9.85 1.30
C PHE A 52 2.91 -10.59 2.47
N SER A 53 3.67 -10.73 3.55
CA SER A 53 3.25 -11.32 4.81
C SER A 53 2.53 -10.32 5.71
N LEU A 54 1.81 -10.84 6.70
CA LEU A 54 1.20 -10.04 7.77
C LEU A 54 2.21 -9.06 8.41
N GLN A 55 3.40 -9.56 8.78
CA GLN A 55 4.44 -8.76 9.46
C GLN A 55 4.94 -7.59 8.60
N GLN A 56 5.01 -7.76 7.28
CA GLN A 56 5.39 -6.68 6.38
C GLN A 56 4.32 -5.58 6.34
N PHE A 57 3.03 -5.93 6.37
CA PHE A 57 1.97 -4.93 6.47
C PHE A 57 1.89 -4.25 7.84
N GLU A 58 2.17 -4.99 8.93
CA GLU A 58 2.28 -4.38 10.27
C GLU A 58 3.41 -3.36 10.33
N LYS A 59 4.56 -3.70 9.76
CA LYS A 59 5.71 -2.80 9.61
C LYS A 59 5.35 -1.59 8.76
N ALA A 60 4.74 -1.79 7.59
CA ALA A 60 4.30 -0.72 6.71
C ALA A 60 3.33 0.24 7.42
N LEU A 61 2.35 -0.30 8.16
CA LEU A 61 1.42 0.52 8.93
C LEU A 61 2.15 1.33 10.01
N ASN A 62 3.08 0.71 10.74
CA ASN A 62 3.85 1.39 11.77
C ASN A 62 4.71 2.54 11.20
N GLU A 63 5.42 2.30 10.10
CA GLU A 63 6.20 3.33 9.41
C GLU A 63 5.32 4.46 8.87
N TYR A 64 4.12 4.14 8.35
CA TYR A 64 3.14 5.15 7.97
C TYR A 64 2.77 6.07 9.16
N LYS A 65 2.49 5.49 10.35
CA LYS A 65 2.16 6.30 11.54
C LYS A 65 3.31 7.23 11.94
N LYS A 66 4.55 6.75 11.85
CA LYS A 66 5.75 7.53 12.15
C LYS A 66 5.92 8.70 11.16
N LEU A 67 5.78 8.43 9.86
CA LEU A 67 5.94 9.44 8.81
C LEU A 67 4.95 10.58 8.92
N PHE A 68 3.70 10.28 9.28
CA PHE A 68 2.64 11.29 9.40
C PHE A 68 2.37 11.72 10.85
N ASN A 69 3.30 11.43 11.77
CA ASN A 69 3.25 11.77 13.19
C ASN A 69 1.85 11.56 13.83
N THR A 70 1.22 10.44 13.49
CA THR A 70 -0.18 10.23 13.83
C THR A 70 -0.32 9.22 14.97
N SER A 71 -1.33 9.43 15.82
CA SER A 71 -1.53 8.64 17.03
C SER A 71 -1.84 7.17 16.74
N ALA A 72 -1.77 6.32 17.78
CA ALA A 72 -2.03 4.88 17.66
C ALA A 72 -3.39 4.52 17.05
N SER A 73 -4.40 5.40 17.21
CA SER A 73 -5.80 5.22 16.77
C SER A 73 -6.13 6.01 15.49
N LEU A 74 -5.27 5.89 14.48
CA LEU A 74 -5.42 6.51 13.16
C LEU A 74 -6.74 6.10 12.49
N LYS A 75 -7.64 7.08 12.30
CA LYS A 75 -8.81 6.95 11.43
C LYS A 75 -8.52 7.63 10.10
N GLU A 76 -9.20 7.21 9.04
CA GLU A 76 -9.11 7.87 7.73
C GLU A 76 -9.43 9.37 7.78
N SER A 77 -10.22 9.81 8.77
CA SER A 77 -10.55 11.22 9.02
C SER A 77 -9.36 12.08 9.43
N ASP A 78 -8.29 11.45 9.92
CA ASP A 78 -7.10 12.14 10.43
C ASP A 78 -6.07 12.39 9.30
N CYS A 79 -6.34 11.88 8.09
CA CYS A 79 -5.47 12.05 6.93
C CYS A 79 -5.67 13.44 6.31
N THR A 80 -4.57 14.19 6.15
CA THR A 80 -4.58 15.56 5.63
C THR A 80 -4.72 15.64 4.11
N SER A 81 -4.41 14.56 3.39
CA SER A 81 -4.55 14.48 1.94
C SER A 81 -5.25 13.20 1.48
N TRP A 82 -5.86 13.27 0.29
CA TRP A 82 -6.49 12.11 -0.35
C TRP A 82 -5.50 10.96 -0.55
N ASP A 83 -4.25 11.27 -0.92
CA ASP A 83 -3.22 10.26 -1.15
C ASP A 83 -2.80 9.55 0.13
N GLN A 84 -2.66 10.28 1.24
CA GLN A 84 -2.41 9.69 2.57
C GLN A 84 -3.53 8.71 2.94
N LYS A 85 -4.79 9.15 2.76
CA LYS A 85 -5.95 8.31 3.02
C LYS A 85 -5.95 7.04 2.16
N GLN A 86 -5.62 7.17 0.88
CA GLN A 86 -5.53 6.04 -0.04
C GLN A 86 -4.43 5.05 0.38
N ILE A 87 -3.25 5.53 0.76
CA ILE A 87 -2.14 4.70 1.26
C ILE A 87 -2.55 3.95 2.53
N LEU A 88 -3.14 4.66 3.50
CA LEU A 88 -3.58 4.07 4.76
C LEU A 88 -4.63 2.98 4.53
N ASN A 89 -5.64 3.27 3.71
CA ASN A 89 -6.71 2.34 3.40
C ASN A 89 -6.16 1.08 2.70
N PHE A 90 -5.25 1.27 1.73
CA PHE A 90 -4.56 0.16 1.07
C PHE A 90 -3.87 -0.75 2.08
N ILE A 91 -3.04 -0.19 2.96
CA ILE A 91 -2.31 -0.96 3.98
C ILE A 91 -3.27 -1.65 4.95
N GLN A 92 -4.33 -0.97 5.41
CA GLN A 92 -5.29 -1.52 6.37
C GLN A 92 -6.10 -2.68 5.79
N LYS A 93 -6.56 -2.58 4.54
CA LYS A 93 -7.29 -3.67 3.87
C LYS A 93 -6.40 -4.89 3.62
N CYS A 94 -5.17 -4.65 3.18
CA CYS A 94 -4.16 -5.71 3.03
C CYS A 94 -3.84 -6.37 4.38
N LEU A 95 -3.69 -5.58 5.44
CA LEU A 95 -3.46 -6.10 6.79
C LEU A 95 -4.62 -6.96 7.29
N ALA A 96 -5.86 -6.49 7.16
CA ALA A 96 -7.06 -7.23 7.56
C ALA A 96 -7.19 -8.57 6.82
N THR A 97 -6.78 -8.61 5.56
CA THR A 97 -6.76 -9.85 4.77
C THR A 97 -5.60 -10.75 5.18
N ALA A 98 -4.39 -10.20 5.35
CA ALA A 98 -3.22 -10.94 5.80
C ALA A 98 -3.39 -11.53 7.21
N GLN A 99 -4.21 -10.92 8.08
CA GLN A 99 -4.57 -11.49 9.38
C GLN A 99 -5.37 -12.79 9.25
N LYS A 100 -6.22 -12.90 8.22
CA LYS A 100 -7.06 -14.08 7.95
C LYS A 100 -6.31 -15.12 7.11
N GLU A 101 -5.62 -14.66 6.08
CA GLU A 101 -5.06 -15.50 5.03
C GLU A 101 -3.53 -15.67 5.10
N LYS A 102 -2.87 -15.00 6.05
CA LYS A 102 -1.41 -14.93 6.29
C LYS A 102 -0.63 -14.10 5.26
N SER A 103 -1.16 -13.89 4.07
CA SER A 103 -0.47 -13.18 2.99
C SER A 103 -1.44 -12.50 2.01
N VAL A 104 -0.93 -11.49 1.30
CA VAL A 104 -1.61 -10.80 0.20
C VAL A 104 -0.65 -10.69 -0.97
N GLU A 105 -1.12 -10.93 -2.19
CA GLU A 105 -0.35 -10.65 -3.41
C GLU A 105 -0.56 -9.18 -3.80
N VAL A 106 0.51 -8.43 -4.01
CA VAL A 106 0.45 -7.04 -4.47
C VAL A 106 1.03 -6.94 -5.87
N TYR A 107 0.25 -6.40 -6.80
CA TYR A 107 0.64 -6.11 -8.17
C TYR A 107 0.98 -4.62 -8.32
N PHE A 108 2.03 -4.31 -9.08
CA PHE A 108 2.55 -2.97 -9.28
C PHE A 108 2.48 -2.59 -10.76
N GLY A 109 1.40 -1.92 -11.17
CA GLY A 109 1.14 -1.42 -12.52
C GLY A 109 1.56 0.02 -12.74
#